data_AF-A0A7W3TH08-F1
#
_entry.id   AF-A0A7W3TH08-F1
#
_cell.length_a   1.000
_cell.length_b   1.000
_cell.length_c   1.000
_cell.angle_alpha   90.00
_cell.angle_beta   90.00
_cell.angle_gamma   90.00
#
_symmetry.space_group_name_H-M   'P 1'
#
loop_
_entity.id
_entity.type
_entity.pdbx_description
1 polymer ?
#
loop_
_entity_poly.entity_id
_entity_poly.type
_entity_poly.pdbx_seq_one_letter_code
_entity_poly.pdbx_strand_id
1 'polypeptide(L)'
;MPALELLVHGVGGATPQEMLGDPGAVRVTGDRTAAIHRAADDLTDRPWDDERPVREAYTWSNLTSGNGARALWLLLLPFMIVNMAHWMRPATPGHGRSHRWYDVLIRLTALSLTVLLVAGACVVTMDLLAWQCAAAPLCADRSAWFRFLAEPGGWWAHPGRRLALASALPTLLVGLLWWLSRRTWSAYESAYPPVRLRADNGRGAQLGLPGFWYGRGVVGRLRAAHTAAGLLTIVAVLLTGSLIRDLSPEGTPHLLPVGLALAGVGGALGVMVLRIVVRAGRTETDRDVRPLPRYVTALPVACLLLLLLCLVHSMPVRDGFESSGAHPSSWGFPVLTAIQLVLVVMLAAVAIRLHLTAPRTDRGVLGGLGGPAAALLGCALGGLLTGGVAARFADWLDPHSTLGGPGILTGPPVLHTWQAATLPALLCVVAVLALVLAIRTRLESRGLTAGVLGRYPEESRRPHEVRTTRLASAVARARLTDRAPGMFGTVVIASLLLGSGAALGAGLTGVTPATAARDWPGPVSGFASLSQAVGSWSMGIGVVVLVAMGRRAYRDPAARRTVGILWDVGTFWPRAAHPFA
;
A
#
# COMPACT_ATOMS: atom_id res chain seq x y z
N MET A 1 26.50 -23.98 34.35
CA MET A 1 25.55 -24.19 33.24
C MET A 1 26.27 -23.78 31.96
N PRO A 2 26.28 -24.61 30.92
CA PRO A 2 26.86 -24.25 29.63
C PRO A 2 26.19 -22.99 29.08
N ALA A 3 26.96 -22.18 28.35
CA ALA A 3 26.42 -20.99 27.70
C ALA A 3 25.37 -21.37 26.65
N LEU A 4 24.34 -20.55 26.46
CA LEU A 4 23.36 -20.72 25.39
C LEU A 4 23.72 -19.79 24.23
N GLU A 5 23.90 -20.34 23.04
CA GLU A 5 24.09 -19.60 21.79
C GLU A 5 22.79 -19.64 20.99
N LEU A 6 22.10 -18.49 20.90
CA LEU A 6 20.88 -18.36 20.11
C LEU A 6 21.21 -17.85 18.70
N LEU A 7 21.09 -18.72 17.71
CA LEU A 7 21.26 -18.43 16.30
C LEU A 7 19.95 -17.86 15.73
N VAL A 8 19.99 -16.63 15.24
CA VAL A 8 18.85 -15.95 14.64
C VAL A 8 19.19 -15.58 13.20
N HIS A 9 18.44 -16.11 12.24
CA HIS A 9 18.66 -15.75 10.84
C HIS A 9 18.24 -14.31 10.55
N GLY A 10 18.93 -13.68 9.60
CA GLY A 10 18.51 -12.40 9.01
C GLY A 10 17.33 -12.56 8.05
N VAL A 11 17.13 -11.60 7.15
CA VAL A 11 16.04 -11.62 6.18
C VAL A 11 16.25 -12.72 5.12
N GLY A 12 15.17 -13.38 4.68
CA GLY A 12 15.23 -14.42 3.63
C GLY A 12 15.15 -15.87 4.15
N GLY A 13 15.09 -16.06 5.47
CA GLY A 13 14.65 -17.31 6.11
C GLY A 13 15.58 -18.50 5.91
N ALA A 14 16.70 -18.53 6.65
CA ALA A 14 17.54 -19.72 6.74
C ALA A 14 16.79 -20.84 7.46
N THR A 15 17.02 -22.08 7.02
CA THR A 15 16.46 -23.26 7.68
C THR A 15 17.18 -23.53 9.01
N PRO A 16 16.51 -24.17 9.98
CA PRO A 16 17.17 -24.55 11.23
C PRO A 16 18.35 -25.50 10.98
N GLN A 17 18.29 -26.33 9.95
CA GLN A 17 19.40 -27.19 9.53
C GLN A 17 20.62 -26.39 9.06
N GLU A 18 20.41 -25.36 8.23
CA GLU A 18 21.49 -24.47 7.77
C GLU A 18 22.11 -23.67 8.92
N MET A 19 21.30 -23.21 9.87
CA MET A 19 21.81 -22.46 11.04
C MET A 19 22.60 -23.36 11.99
N LEU A 20 22.07 -24.54 12.31
CA LEU A 20 22.71 -25.47 13.24
C LEU A 20 23.85 -26.27 12.60
N GLY A 21 23.90 -26.33 11.26
CA GLY A 21 24.81 -27.20 10.53
C GLY A 21 24.47 -28.69 10.68
N ASP A 22 23.23 -29.01 11.06
CA ASP A 22 22.78 -30.35 11.41
C ASP A 22 21.46 -30.70 10.68
N PRO A 23 21.40 -31.78 9.87
CA PRO A 23 20.16 -32.23 9.25
C PRO A 23 19.08 -32.64 10.27
N GLY A 24 19.45 -33.04 11.48
CA GLY A 24 18.61 -33.55 12.56
C GLY A 24 17.98 -32.47 13.45
N ALA A 25 17.74 -31.25 12.96
CA ALA A 25 17.16 -30.18 13.78
C ALA A 25 15.73 -30.50 14.27
N VAL A 26 15.54 -30.59 15.58
CA VAL A 26 14.25 -30.87 16.24
C VAL A 26 13.66 -29.58 16.79
N ARG A 27 12.34 -29.40 16.67
CA ARG A 27 11.64 -28.26 17.29
C ARG A 27 11.48 -28.50 18.79
N VAL A 28 12.05 -27.61 19.60
CA VAL A 28 12.00 -27.65 21.07
C VAL A 28 10.76 -26.93 21.59
N THR A 29 10.43 -25.76 21.02
CA THR A 29 9.26 -24.97 21.42
C THR A 29 8.79 -24.08 20.26
N GLY A 30 7.58 -23.52 20.40
CA GLY A 30 6.89 -22.76 19.36
C GLY A 30 6.05 -23.65 18.44
N ASP A 31 5.73 -23.13 17.25
CA ASP A 31 4.80 -23.76 16.32
C ASP A 31 5.39 -23.89 14.91
N ARG A 32 4.57 -23.93 13.86
CA ARG A 32 5.06 -23.95 12.47
C ARG A 32 5.41 -22.55 11.94
N THR A 33 4.96 -21.51 12.64
CA THR A 33 5.09 -20.10 12.26
C THR A 33 6.36 -19.48 12.84
N ALA A 34 6.64 -19.74 14.12
CA ALA A 34 7.89 -19.36 14.76
C ALA A 34 8.26 -20.40 15.82
N ALA A 35 9.52 -20.83 15.81
CA ALA A 35 9.96 -21.92 16.66
C ALA A 35 11.46 -21.86 16.98
N ILE A 36 11.81 -22.40 18.14
CA ILE A 36 13.18 -22.69 18.52
C ILE A 36 13.48 -24.14 18.18
N HIS A 37 14.57 -24.35 17.46
CA HIS A 37 15.08 -25.64 17.07
C HIS A 37 16.43 -25.91 17.73
N ARG A 38 16.73 -27.18 17.93
CA ARG A 38 18.02 -27.64 18.47
C ARG A 38 18.46 -28.88 17.69
N ALA A 39 19.77 -29.11 17.60
CA ALA A 39 20.30 -30.37 17.10
C ALA A 39 19.75 -31.54 17.93
N ALA A 40 19.47 -32.68 17.30
CA ALA A 40 18.93 -33.85 18.01
C ALA A 40 19.88 -34.33 19.12
N ASP A 41 21.18 -34.31 18.84
CA ASP A 41 22.23 -34.74 19.78
C ASP A 41 22.28 -33.85 21.03
N ASP A 42 21.92 -32.57 20.88
CA ASP A 42 21.90 -31.57 21.95
C ASP A 42 20.62 -31.63 22.83
N LEU A 43 19.74 -32.61 22.59
CA LEU A 43 18.61 -32.91 23.47
C LEU A 43 18.99 -33.88 24.60
N THR A 44 20.11 -34.58 24.49
CA THR A 44 20.58 -35.55 25.49
C THR A 44 21.38 -34.87 26.60
N ASP A 45 21.40 -35.48 27.79
CA ASP A 45 22.20 -34.99 28.91
C ASP A 45 23.69 -35.00 28.55
N ARG A 46 24.34 -33.87 28.74
CA ARG A 46 25.76 -33.70 28.43
C ARG A 46 26.63 -34.05 29.63
N PRO A 47 27.85 -34.58 29.41
CA PRO A 47 28.88 -34.68 30.44
C PRO A 47 29.10 -33.34 31.15
N TRP A 48 29.39 -33.39 32.45
CA TRP A 48 29.51 -32.18 33.29
C TRP A 48 30.68 -31.26 32.90
N ASP A 49 31.65 -31.80 32.17
CA ASP A 49 32.86 -31.13 31.65
C ASP A 49 32.69 -30.58 30.22
N ASP A 50 31.54 -30.77 29.57
CA ASP A 50 31.27 -30.20 28.24
C ASP A 50 30.94 -28.70 28.34
N GLU A 51 31.97 -27.87 28.10
CA GLU A 51 31.85 -26.42 28.11
C GLU A 51 31.25 -25.83 26.81
N ARG A 52 30.98 -26.65 25.78
CA ARG A 52 30.47 -26.15 24.49
C ARG A 52 29.10 -25.50 24.68
N PRO A 53 28.86 -24.33 24.05
CA PRO A 53 27.55 -23.70 24.16
C PRO A 53 26.46 -24.59 23.57
N VAL A 54 25.28 -24.58 24.19
CA VAL A 54 24.08 -25.19 23.60
C VAL A 54 23.61 -24.26 22.49
N ARG A 55 23.52 -24.77 21.26
CA ARG A 55 23.09 -23.98 20.10
C ARG A 55 21.61 -24.17 19.86
N GLU A 56 20.89 -23.06 19.85
CA GLU A 56 19.47 -23.04 19.51
C GLU A 56 19.23 -22.13 18.31
N ALA A 57 18.49 -22.63 17.32
CA ALA A 57 18.13 -21.89 16.13
C ALA A 57 16.71 -21.35 16.24
N TYR A 58 16.56 -20.04 16.30
CA TYR A 58 15.26 -19.39 16.24
C TYR A 58 14.86 -19.10 14.79
N THR A 59 13.76 -19.72 14.37
CA THR A 59 13.18 -19.54 13.03
C THR A 59 11.93 -18.67 13.13
N TRP A 60 11.88 -17.60 12.33
CA TRP A 60 10.81 -16.61 12.38
C TRP A 60 10.23 -16.25 11.00
N SER A 61 10.84 -16.73 9.91
CA SER A 61 10.48 -16.39 8.52
C SER A 61 9.02 -16.66 8.14
N ASN A 62 8.33 -17.58 8.82
CA ASN A 62 6.93 -17.86 8.58
C ASN A 62 5.97 -16.84 9.25
N LEU A 63 6.43 -16.00 10.18
CA LEU A 63 5.62 -14.89 10.73
C LEU A 63 5.28 -13.86 9.66
N THR A 64 6.22 -13.62 8.75
CA THR A 64 6.14 -12.61 7.69
C THR A 64 5.71 -13.24 6.37
N SER A 65 6.27 -14.38 5.97
CA SER A 65 6.03 -14.99 4.64
C SER A 65 5.16 -16.26 4.62
N GLY A 66 4.72 -16.75 5.80
CA GLY A 66 4.26 -18.13 6.00
C GLY A 66 2.79 -18.48 5.69
N ASN A 67 1.87 -17.54 5.42
CA ASN A 67 0.42 -17.83 5.41
C ASN A 67 -0.37 -17.51 4.13
N GLY A 68 -1.50 -18.20 3.93
CA GLY A 68 -2.39 -18.16 2.74
C GLY A 68 -3.03 -16.81 2.37
N ALA A 69 -2.85 -15.75 3.17
CA ALA A 69 -3.20 -14.36 2.79
C ALA A 69 -2.29 -13.78 1.69
N ARG A 70 -1.36 -14.58 1.17
CA ARG A 70 -0.44 -14.34 0.04
C ARG A 70 -1.06 -13.68 -1.19
N ALA A 71 -2.32 -13.98 -1.50
CA ALA A 71 -3.01 -13.40 -2.65
C ALA A 71 -3.25 -11.88 -2.52
N LEU A 72 -3.29 -11.36 -1.28
CA LEU A 72 -3.58 -9.95 -1.00
C LEU A 72 -2.32 -9.09 -0.85
N TRP A 73 -1.12 -9.67 -0.86
CA TRP A 73 0.14 -8.94 -0.63
C TRP A 73 0.32 -7.72 -1.54
N LEU A 74 -0.09 -7.85 -2.79
CA LEU A 74 0.01 -6.78 -3.79
C LEU A 74 -0.95 -5.65 -3.50
N LEU A 75 -2.17 -5.99 -3.08
CA LEU A 75 -3.19 -5.04 -2.68
C LEU A 75 -2.76 -4.26 -1.44
N LEU A 76 -2.07 -4.92 -0.51
CA LEU A 76 -1.64 -4.34 0.76
C LEU A 76 -0.26 -3.68 0.69
N LEU A 77 0.48 -3.82 -0.42
CA LEU A 77 1.82 -3.26 -0.58
C LEU A 77 1.87 -1.74 -0.35
N PRO A 78 0.95 -0.91 -0.89
CA PRO A 78 0.93 0.53 -0.58
C PRO A 78 0.77 0.82 0.92
N PHE A 79 -0.03 0.02 1.62
CA PHE A 79 -0.28 0.16 3.06
C PHE A 79 0.95 -0.17 3.89
N MET A 80 1.64 -1.25 3.53
CA MET A 80 2.90 -1.67 4.14
C MET A 80 3.98 -0.59 3.98
N ILE A 81 4.14 -0.03 2.77
CA ILE A 81 5.12 1.02 2.49
C ILE A 81 4.83 2.29 3.30
N VAL A 82 3.58 2.73 3.41
CA VAL A 82 3.23 3.90 4.23
C VAL A 82 3.40 3.60 5.73
N ASN A 83 3.17 2.37 6.18
CA ASN A 83 3.49 1.99 7.56
C ASN A 83 5.00 2.05 7.83
N MET A 84 5.82 1.60 6.89
CA MET A 84 7.28 1.72 6.95
C MET A 84 7.73 3.18 7.03
N ALA A 85 7.11 4.06 6.24
CA ALA A 85 7.45 5.48 6.22
C ALA A 85 7.33 6.15 7.59
N HIS A 86 6.45 5.68 8.49
CA HIS A 86 6.39 6.14 9.87
C HIS A 86 7.73 5.93 10.63
N TRP A 87 8.36 4.78 10.40
CA TRP A 87 9.61 4.38 11.05
C TRP A 87 10.86 4.98 10.40
N MET A 88 10.71 5.63 9.25
CA MET A 88 11.77 6.36 8.55
C MET A 88 11.90 7.82 9.01
N ARG A 89 11.17 8.22 10.07
CA ARG A 89 11.25 9.56 10.68
C ARG A 89 12.66 9.81 11.24
N PRO A 90 13.30 10.97 10.96
CA PRO A 90 14.57 11.31 11.58
C PRO A 90 14.49 11.31 13.12
N ALA A 91 15.50 10.75 13.79
CA ALA A 91 15.53 10.60 15.24
C ALA A 91 16.14 11.85 15.90
N THR A 92 15.30 12.73 16.45
CA THR A 92 15.76 13.97 17.11
C THR A 92 15.23 14.06 18.54
N PRO A 93 16.09 14.14 19.58
CA PRO A 93 15.66 14.35 20.96
C PRO A 93 14.90 15.69 21.14
N GLY A 94 13.91 15.75 22.04
CA GLY A 94 13.26 17.02 22.46
C GLY A 94 12.28 17.68 21.47
N HIS A 95 12.03 17.10 20.29
CA HIS A 95 11.21 17.71 19.24
C HIS A 95 9.76 17.17 19.16
N GLY A 96 9.11 17.03 20.33
CA GLY A 96 7.80 16.34 20.45
C GLY A 96 6.69 16.88 19.53
N ARG A 97 6.64 18.19 19.26
CA ARG A 97 5.65 18.78 18.34
C ARG A 97 5.87 18.33 16.89
N SER A 98 7.11 18.37 16.40
CA SER A 98 7.44 17.96 15.03
C SER A 98 7.24 16.46 14.83
N HIS A 99 7.57 15.64 15.83
CA HIS A 99 7.24 14.20 15.80
C HIS A 99 5.74 13.96 15.69
N ARG A 100 4.95 14.67 16.50
CA ARG A 100 3.48 14.56 16.44
C ARG A 100 2.93 14.96 15.08
N TRP A 101 3.42 16.05 14.48
CA TRP A 101 3.00 16.47 13.14
C TRP A 101 3.36 15.43 12.08
N TYR A 102 4.57 14.88 12.12
CA TYR A 102 4.99 13.80 11.23
C TYR A 102 4.04 12.60 11.34
N ASP A 103 3.72 12.18 12.56
CA ASP A 103 2.84 11.04 12.83
C ASP A 103 1.41 11.26 12.37
N VAL A 104 0.89 12.47 12.53
CA VAL A 104 -0.44 12.85 12.04
C VAL A 104 -0.46 12.82 10.51
N LEU A 105 0.53 13.44 9.86
CA LEU A 105 0.62 13.51 8.40
C LEU A 105 0.72 12.11 7.79
N ILE A 106 1.58 11.23 8.31
CA ILE A 106 1.72 9.88 7.76
C ILE A 106 0.45 9.04 7.95
N ARG A 107 -0.26 9.21 9.06
CA ARG A 107 -1.55 8.54 9.30
C ARG A 107 -2.66 9.06 8.40
N LEU A 108 -2.70 10.37 8.12
CA LEU A 108 -3.62 10.94 7.14
C LEU A 108 -3.32 10.44 5.73
N THR A 109 -2.04 10.32 5.36
CA THR A 109 -1.63 9.69 4.09
C THR A 109 -2.10 8.22 4.03
N ALA A 110 -1.90 7.46 5.11
CA ALA A 110 -2.42 6.09 5.23
C ALA A 110 -3.95 6.02 5.11
N LEU A 111 -4.69 6.93 5.73
CA LEU A 111 -6.15 6.99 5.61
C LEU A 111 -6.57 7.27 4.17
N SER A 112 -5.89 8.19 3.49
CA SER A 112 -6.16 8.53 2.08
C SER A 112 -5.97 7.33 1.15
N LEU A 113 -5.02 6.43 1.45
CA LEU A 113 -4.83 5.20 0.69
C LEU A 113 -5.99 4.21 0.87
N THR A 114 -6.59 4.15 2.06
CA THR A 114 -7.81 3.35 2.27
C THR A 114 -8.97 3.92 1.48
N VAL A 115 -9.16 5.24 1.48
CA VAL A 115 -10.17 5.92 0.66
C VAL A 115 -9.92 5.64 -0.83
N LEU A 116 -8.68 5.77 -1.29
CA LEU A 116 -8.29 5.50 -2.69
C LEU A 116 -8.64 4.06 -3.11
N LEU A 117 -8.29 3.07 -2.28
CA LEU A 117 -8.58 1.67 -2.58
C LEU A 117 -10.10 1.43 -2.71
N VAL A 118 -10.88 1.92 -1.75
CA VAL A 118 -12.34 1.71 -1.76
C VAL A 118 -13.00 2.49 -2.88
N ALA A 119 -12.57 3.73 -3.14
CA ALA A 119 -13.02 4.52 -4.29
C ALA A 119 -12.71 3.82 -5.61
N GLY A 120 -11.53 3.19 -5.75
CA GLY A 120 -11.18 2.37 -6.91
C GLY A 120 -12.14 1.18 -7.11
N ALA A 121 -12.53 0.50 -6.04
CA ALA A 121 -13.54 -0.57 -6.10
C ALA A 121 -14.93 -0.02 -6.50
N CYS A 122 -15.30 1.16 -6.00
CA CYS A 122 -16.52 1.85 -6.42
C CYS A 122 -16.48 2.23 -7.90
N VAL A 123 -15.33 2.66 -8.44
CA VAL A 123 -15.22 2.94 -9.89
C VAL A 123 -15.51 1.69 -10.72
N VAL A 124 -14.93 0.55 -10.35
CA VAL A 124 -15.14 -0.71 -11.08
C VAL A 124 -16.61 -1.12 -11.09
N THR A 125 -17.27 -1.07 -9.93
CA THR A 125 -18.61 -1.66 -9.78
C THR A 125 -19.75 -0.67 -9.88
N MET A 126 -19.64 0.48 -9.23
CA MET A 126 -20.70 1.48 -9.18
C MET A 126 -20.67 2.40 -10.38
N ASP A 127 -19.49 2.85 -10.82
CA ASP A 127 -19.34 3.74 -11.97
C ASP A 127 -19.37 2.96 -13.31
N LEU A 128 -18.35 2.16 -13.59
CA LEU A 128 -18.21 1.50 -14.89
C LEU A 128 -19.32 0.49 -15.17
N LEU A 129 -19.64 -0.38 -14.21
CA LEU A 129 -20.66 -1.42 -14.40
C LEU A 129 -22.09 -0.88 -14.23
N ALA A 130 -22.41 -0.31 -13.07
CA ALA A 130 -23.78 0.03 -12.72
C ALA A 130 -24.28 1.39 -13.25
N TRP A 131 -23.39 2.38 -13.42
CA TRP A 131 -23.76 3.72 -13.89
C TRP A 131 -23.60 3.85 -15.41
N GLN A 132 -22.47 3.41 -15.96
CA GLN A 132 -22.15 3.53 -17.39
C GLN A 132 -22.67 2.34 -18.22
N CYS A 133 -22.14 1.13 -17.99
CA CYS A 133 -22.45 -0.02 -18.84
C CYS A 133 -23.93 -0.44 -18.79
N ALA A 134 -24.54 -0.47 -17.61
CA ALA A 134 -25.96 -0.80 -17.47
C ALA A 134 -26.90 0.26 -18.08
N ALA A 135 -26.42 1.47 -18.34
CA ALA A 135 -27.16 2.52 -19.04
C ALA A 135 -26.96 2.51 -20.56
N ALA A 136 -25.97 1.76 -21.06
CA ALA A 136 -25.67 1.62 -22.48
C ALA A 136 -26.13 0.23 -22.98
N PRO A 137 -27.21 0.13 -23.77
CA PRO A 137 -27.75 -1.15 -24.24
C PRO A 137 -26.70 -2.04 -24.91
N LEU A 138 -25.87 -1.43 -25.79
CA LEU A 138 -24.77 -2.11 -26.47
C LEU A 138 -23.72 -2.71 -25.53
N CYS A 139 -23.53 -2.16 -24.33
CA CYS A 139 -22.64 -2.73 -23.32
C CYS A 139 -23.34 -3.83 -22.51
N ALA A 140 -24.57 -3.57 -22.05
CA ALA A 140 -25.35 -4.49 -21.23
C ALA A 140 -25.67 -5.81 -21.95
N ASP A 141 -25.95 -5.75 -23.25
CA ASP A 141 -26.29 -6.93 -24.07
C ASP A 141 -25.10 -7.88 -24.29
N ARG A 142 -23.87 -7.44 -24.00
CA ARG A 142 -22.67 -8.28 -24.15
C ARG A 142 -22.57 -9.38 -23.11
N SER A 143 -23.30 -9.27 -22.00
CA SER A 143 -23.13 -10.22 -20.90
C SER A 143 -24.41 -10.55 -20.15
N ALA A 144 -24.80 -11.83 -20.25
CA ALA A 144 -26.02 -12.35 -19.66
C ALA A 144 -26.09 -12.17 -18.12
N TRP A 145 -24.95 -12.21 -17.41
CA TRP A 145 -24.89 -12.13 -15.95
C TRP A 145 -25.27 -10.77 -15.34
N PHE A 146 -25.30 -9.68 -16.12
CA PHE A 146 -25.74 -8.36 -15.65
C PHE A 146 -26.78 -7.69 -16.55
N ARG A 147 -27.30 -8.41 -17.55
CA ARG A 147 -28.37 -7.93 -18.45
C ARG A 147 -29.63 -7.48 -17.70
N PHE A 148 -29.95 -8.12 -16.57
CA PHE A 148 -31.08 -7.76 -15.71
C PHE A 148 -30.99 -6.33 -15.14
N LEU A 149 -29.78 -5.75 -15.09
CA LEU A 149 -29.60 -4.35 -14.70
C LEU A 149 -30.11 -3.38 -15.77
N ALA A 150 -30.14 -3.79 -17.04
CA ALA A 150 -30.49 -2.93 -18.17
C ALA A 150 -31.86 -3.24 -18.79
N GLU A 151 -32.59 -4.23 -18.26
CA GLU A 151 -33.88 -4.65 -18.79
C GLU A 151 -34.90 -3.50 -18.72
N PRO A 152 -35.46 -3.04 -19.86
CA PRO A 152 -36.41 -1.92 -19.88
C PRO A 152 -37.62 -2.19 -18.98
N GLY A 153 -37.95 -1.25 -18.09
CA GLY A 153 -39.04 -1.42 -17.11
C GLY A 153 -38.75 -2.43 -15.98
N GLY A 154 -37.56 -3.06 -15.98
CA GLY A 154 -37.15 -4.00 -14.94
C GLY A 154 -36.89 -3.34 -13.60
N TRP A 155 -37.10 -4.07 -12.50
CA TRP A 155 -36.89 -3.55 -11.15
C TRP A 155 -35.49 -2.96 -10.94
N TRP A 156 -34.46 -3.56 -11.52
CA TRP A 156 -33.07 -3.14 -11.41
C TRP A 156 -32.63 -2.12 -12.48
N ALA A 157 -33.52 -1.67 -13.35
CA ALA A 157 -33.22 -0.69 -14.39
C ALA A 157 -32.95 0.72 -13.86
N HIS A 158 -33.36 1.01 -12.63
CA HIS A 158 -33.23 2.35 -12.07
C HIS A 158 -31.82 2.60 -11.50
N PRO A 159 -31.17 3.73 -11.82
CA PRO A 159 -29.78 4.00 -11.41
C PRO A 159 -29.54 3.85 -9.90
N GLY A 160 -30.44 4.34 -9.05
CA GLY A 160 -30.31 4.20 -7.59
C GLY A 160 -30.24 2.75 -7.10
N ARG A 161 -31.06 1.86 -7.69
CA ARG A 161 -31.09 0.42 -7.35
C ARG A 161 -29.85 -0.31 -7.88
N ARG A 162 -29.37 0.04 -9.08
CA ARG A 162 -28.12 -0.49 -9.65
C ARG A 162 -26.93 -0.16 -8.75
N LEU A 163 -26.83 1.11 -8.33
CA LEU A 163 -25.77 1.56 -7.42
C LEU A 163 -25.85 0.87 -6.05
N ALA A 164 -27.06 0.72 -5.51
CA ALA A 164 -27.27 0.00 -4.25
C ALA A 164 -26.78 -1.45 -4.32
N LEU A 165 -27.11 -2.18 -5.40
CA LEU A 165 -26.62 -3.54 -5.61
C LEU A 165 -25.09 -3.57 -5.83
N ALA A 166 -24.56 -2.68 -6.66
CA ALA A 166 -23.13 -2.62 -6.98
C ALA A 166 -22.25 -2.29 -5.77
N SER A 167 -22.80 -1.57 -4.77
CA SER A 167 -22.11 -1.27 -3.52
C SER A 167 -21.75 -2.50 -2.67
N ALA A 168 -22.33 -3.67 -2.98
CA ALA A 168 -22.06 -4.92 -2.28
C ALA A 168 -20.57 -5.31 -2.36
N LEU A 169 -19.93 -5.20 -3.54
CA LEU A 169 -18.53 -5.61 -3.70
C LEU A 169 -17.56 -4.69 -2.92
N PRO A 170 -17.62 -3.34 -3.01
CA PRO A 170 -16.83 -2.47 -2.14
C PRO A 170 -17.09 -2.73 -0.65
N THR A 171 -18.34 -3.01 -0.26
CA THR A 171 -18.68 -3.33 1.14
C THR A 171 -18.05 -4.64 1.60
N LEU A 172 -18.08 -5.68 0.77
CA LEU A 172 -17.40 -6.95 1.02
C LEU A 172 -15.88 -6.78 1.12
N LEU A 173 -15.27 -5.92 0.30
CA LEU A 173 -13.86 -5.59 0.39
C LEU A 173 -13.52 -4.93 1.74
N VAL A 174 -14.30 -3.95 2.18
CA VAL A 174 -14.12 -3.32 3.50
C VAL A 174 -14.31 -4.33 4.64
N GLY A 175 -15.32 -5.20 4.53
CA GLY A 175 -15.57 -6.30 5.47
C GLY A 175 -14.40 -7.29 5.55
N LEU A 176 -13.81 -7.66 4.41
CA LEU A 176 -12.64 -8.53 4.33
C LEU A 176 -11.42 -7.89 5.01
N LEU A 177 -11.13 -6.62 4.73
CA LEU A 177 -10.02 -5.88 5.35
C LEU A 177 -10.21 -5.75 6.86
N TRP A 178 -11.43 -5.46 7.31
CA TRP A 178 -11.78 -5.43 8.73
C TRP A 178 -11.56 -6.79 9.40
N TRP A 179 -12.03 -7.87 8.77
CA TRP A 179 -11.89 -9.23 9.30
C TRP A 179 -10.42 -9.65 9.42
N LEU A 180 -9.62 -9.42 8.36
CA LEU A 180 -8.19 -9.72 8.36
C LEU A 180 -7.46 -8.94 9.45
N SER A 181 -7.71 -7.63 9.55
CA SER A 181 -7.12 -6.76 10.58
C SER A 181 -7.52 -7.18 11.99
N ARG A 182 -8.77 -7.60 12.20
CA ARG A 182 -9.24 -8.10 13.50
C ARG A 182 -8.54 -9.37 13.91
N ARG A 183 -8.37 -10.31 12.96
CA ARG A 183 -7.69 -11.58 13.20
C ARG A 183 -6.22 -11.36 13.59
N THR A 184 -5.47 -10.55 12.83
CA THR A 184 -4.05 -10.30 13.10
C THR A 184 -3.83 -9.47 14.36
N TRP A 185 -4.70 -8.51 14.64
CA TRP A 185 -4.65 -7.71 15.88
C TRP A 185 -4.90 -8.58 17.14
N SER A 186 -5.82 -9.52 17.07
CA SER A 186 -6.09 -10.43 18.19
C SER A 186 -4.91 -11.39 18.43
N ALA A 187 -4.25 -11.85 17.37
CA ALA A 187 -3.18 -12.84 17.46
C ALA A 187 -1.81 -12.24 17.87
N TYR A 188 -1.44 -11.09 17.29
CA TYR A 188 -0.08 -10.55 17.42
C TYR A 188 -0.01 -9.27 18.26
N GLU A 189 -0.96 -8.35 18.08
CA GLU A 189 -0.92 -7.03 18.74
C GLU A 189 -1.46 -7.05 20.18
N SER A 190 -2.18 -8.12 20.53
CA SER A 190 -2.79 -8.32 21.84
C SER A 190 -2.00 -9.27 22.75
N ALA A 191 -0.90 -9.85 22.25
CA ALA A 191 -0.01 -10.69 23.03
C ALA A 191 0.72 -9.83 24.07
N TYR A 192 0.63 -10.22 25.34
CA TYR A 192 1.26 -9.47 26.42
C TYR A 192 2.77 -9.78 26.42
N PRO A 193 3.66 -8.78 26.29
CA PRO A 193 5.09 -9.04 26.36
C PRO A 193 5.44 -9.56 27.76
N PRO A 194 6.32 -10.59 27.86
CA PRO A 194 6.69 -11.18 29.14
C PRO A 194 7.29 -10.11 30.08
N VAL A 195 7.11 -10.31 31.38
CA VAL A 195 7.71 -9.45 32.41
C VAL A 195 9.23 -9.53 32.28
N ARG A 196 9.89 -8.41 32.00
CA ARG A 196 11.36 -8.38 31.96
C ARG A 196 11.88 -8.40 33.40
N LEU A 197 12.60 -9.45 33.76
CA LEU A 197 13.19 -9.64 35.09
C LEU A 197 14.46 -8.78 35.33
N ARG A 198 15.05 -8.21 34.28
CA ARG A 198 16.20 -7.29 34.37
C ARG A 198 15.87 -5.95 33.73
N ALA A 199 16.08 -4.88 34.49
CA ALA A 199 16.05 -3.52 33.98
C ALA A 199 17.30 -3.28 33.15
N ASP A 200 17.14 -2.82 31.90
CA ASP A 200 18.26 -2.29 31.13
C ASP A 200 18.75 -1.00 31.80
N ASN A 201 20.07 -0.83 31.90
CA ASN A 201 20.76 0.26 32.61
C ASN A 201 20.62 1.64 31.91
N GLY A 202 19.40 2.08 31.60
CA GLY A 202 19.09 3.44 31.13
C GLY A 202 19.58 3.82 29.73
N ARG A 203 20.33 2.93 29.04
CA ARG A 203 20.84 3.11 27.67
C ARG A 203 20.19 2.16 26.66
N GLY A 204 18.97 1.70 26.93
CA GLY A 204 18.29 0.70 26.11
C GLY A 204 18.00 1.20 24.69
N ALA A 205 18.30 0.38 23.68
CA ALA A 205 17.87 0.62 22.31
C ALA A 205 16.35 0.83 22.24
N GLN A 206 15.85 1.67 21.32
CA GLN A 206 14.41 1.98 21.17
C GLN A 206 13.55 0.72 20.99
N LEU A 207 14.08 -0.29 20.29
CA LEU A 207 13.44 -1.61 20.09
C LEU A 207 13.20 -2.36 21.40
N GLY A 208 13.93 -2.02 22.46
CA GLY A 208 13.81 -2.59 23.80
C GLY A 208 12.71 -1.95 24.65
N LEU A 209 12.13 -0.83 24.21
CA LEU A 209 11.15 -0.11 25.04
C LEU A 209 9.83 -0.89 25.19
N PRO A 210 9.20 -0.88 26.38
CA PRO A 210 8.02 -1.71 26.67
C PRO A 210 6.82 -1.52 25.74
N GLY A 211 6.61 -0.31 25.23
CA GLY A 211 5.53 0.03 24.31
C GLY A 211 5.89 -0.15 22.83
N PHE A 212 7.16 -0.38 22.48
CA PHE A 212 7.61 -0.46 21.09
C PHE A 212 6.93 -1.60 20.32
N TRP A 213 6.79 -2.78 20.90
CA TRP A 213 6.14 -3.91 20.22
C TRP A 213 4.64 -4.03 20.56
N TYR A 214 4.08 -3.13 21.37
CA TYR A 214 2.72 -3.24 21.89
C TYR A 214 1.75 -2.27 21.18
N GLY A 215 1.13 -2.72 20.09
CA GLY A 215 0.26 -1.90 19.25
C GLY A 215 -1.24 -1.94 19.58
N ARG A 216 -1.68 -2.67 20.62
CA ARG A 216 -3.11 -2.95 20.90
C ARG A 216 -4.02 -1.73 20.79
N GLY A 217 -3.73 -0.65 21.52
CA GLY A 217 -4.55 0.55 21.57
C GLY A 217 -4.54 1.34 20.26
N VAL A 218 -3.36 1.61 19.69
CA VAL A 218 -3.21 2.42 18.47
C VAL A 218 -3.80 1.72 17.25
N VAL A 219 -3.51 0.42 17.06
CA VAL A 219 -4.04 -0.37 15.94
C VAL A 219 -5.56 -0.51 16.07
N GLY A 220 -6.09 -0.67 17.28
CA GLY A 220 -7.54 -0.71 17.53
C GLY A 220 -8.25 0.58 17.10
N ARG A 221 -7.69 1.75 17.43
CA ARG A 221 -8.21 3.07 17.01
C ARG A 221 -8.14 3.25 15.50
N LEU A 222 -7.00 2.93 14.89
CA LEU A 222 -6.80 3.07 13.45
C LEU A 222 -7.70 2.11 12.66
N ARG A 223 -7.86 0.86 13.10
CA ARG A 223 -8.76 -0.11 12.45
C ARG A 223 -10.19 0.41 12.38
N ALA A 224 -10.69 0.95 13.49
CA ALA A 224 -12.04 1.55 13.52
C ALA A 224 -12.15 2.73 12.55
N ALA A 225 -11.19 3.65 12.58
CA ALA A 225 -11.18 4.83 11.70
C ALA A 225 -11.10 4.46 10.21
N HIS A 226 -10.23 3.52 9.82
CA HIS A 226 -10.08 3.10 8.42
C HIS A 226 -11.29 2.30 7.92
N THR A 227 -11.88 1.43 8.75
CA THR A 227 -13.11 0.71 8.40
C THR A 227 -14.26 1.71 8.17
N ALA A 228 -14.40 2.68 9.07
CA ALA A 228 -15.38 3.75 8.94
C ALA A 228 -15.16 4.61 7.69
N ALA A 229 -13.91 5.00 7.39
CA ALA A 229 -13.57 5.76 6.18
C ALA A 229 -13.90 4.99 4.91
N GLY A 230 -13.65 3.67 4.87
CA GLY A 230 -14.05 2.82 3.74
C GLY A 230 -15.56 2.83 3.53
N LEU A 231 -16.34 2.59 4.59
CA LEU A 231 -17.81 2.64 4.52
C LEU A 231 -18.33 4.02 4.10
N LEU A 232 -17.76 5.11 4.65
CA LEU A 232 -18.11 6.48 4.29
C LEU A 232 -17.77 6.82 2.84
N THR A 233 -16.73 6.21 2.27
CA THR A 233 -16.41 6.37 0.84
C THR A 233 -17.54 5.81 -0.02
N ILE A 234 -18.09 4.64 0.33
CA ILE A 234 -19.23 4.02 -0.37
C ILE A 234 -20.49 4.88 -0.21
N VAL A 235 -20.76 5.35 1.01
CA VAL A 235 -21.86 6.28 1.31
C VAL A 235 -21.77 7.54 0.46
N ALA A 236 -20.58 8.14 0.33
CA ALA A 236 -20.38 9.33 -0.47
C ALA A 236 -20.68 9.09 -1.96
N VAL A 237 -20.28 7.95 -2.52
CA VAL A 237 -20.60 7.59 -3.91
C VAL A 237 -22.10 7.41 -4.09
N LEU A 238 -22.76 6.63 -3.24
CA LEU A 238 -24.22 6.40 -3.29
C LEU A 238 -25.03 7.71 -3.20
N LEU A 239 -24.68 8.55 -2.23
CA LEU A 239 -25.37 9.83 -2.01
C LEU A 239 -25.11 10.81 -3.14
N THR A 240 -23.90 10.86 -3.70
CA THR A 240 -23.59 11.75 -4.83
C THR A 240 -24.48 11.43 -6.03
N GLY A 241 -24.66 10.15 -6.37
CA GLY A 241 -25.54 9.74 -7.47
C GLY A 241 -27.02 10.08 -7.22
N SER A 242 -27.48 10.02 -5.97
CA SER A 242 -28.87 10.34 -5.62
C SER A 242 -29.12 11.86 -5.55
N LEU A 243 -28.22 12.60 -4.89
CA LEU A 243 -28.34 14.03 -4.64
C LEU A 243 -28.24 14.86 -5.92
N ILE A 244 -27.45 14.45 -6.90
CA ILE A 244 -27.36 15.20 -8.17
C ILE A 244 -28.71 15.23 -8.89
N ARG A 245 -29.50 14.15 -8.79
CA ARG A 245 -30.88 14.13 -9.31
C ARG A 245 -31.82 14.92 -8.42
N ASP A 246 -31.73 14.75 -7.10
CA ASP A 246 -32.64 15.40 -6.16
C ASP A 246 -32.48 16.93 -6.11
N LEU A 247 -31.29 17.45 -6.45
CA LEU A 247 -31.00 18.88 -6.58
C LEU A 247 -31.36 19.47 -7.95
N SER A 248 -31.66 18.64 -8.95
CA SER A 248 -32.01 19.13 -10.29
C SER A 248 -33.40 19.79 -10.29
N PRO A 249 -33.71 20.66 -11.27
CA PRO A 249 -35.01 21.35 -11.34
C PRO A 249 -36.22 20.41 -11.38
N GLU A 250 -36.03 19.20 -11.90
CA GLU A 250 -37.05 18.14 -11.98
C GLU A 250 -36.87 17.07 -10.87
N GLY A 251 -36.14 17.40 -9.81
CA GLY A 251 -35.83 16.48 -8.71
C GLY A 251 -37.05 16.07 -7.88
N THR A 252 -36.86 15.11 -6.98
CA THR A 252 -37.92 14.65 -6.05
C THR A 252 -37.81 15.40 -4.71
N PRO A 253 -38.61 16.46 -4.48
CA PRO A 253 -38.40 17.39 -3.36
C PRO A 253 -38.57 16.75 -1.97
N HIS A 254 -39.29 15.63 -1.88
CA HIS A 254 -39.51 14.92 -0.61
C HIS A 254 -38.30 14.05 -0.20
N LEU A 255 -37.45 13.62 -1.13
CA LEU A 255 -36.26 12.82 -0.84
C LEU A 255 -35.03 13.69 -0.52
N LEU A 256 -34.98 14.91 -1.05
CA LEU A 256 -33.85 15.82 -0.89
C LEU A 256 -33.48 16.11 0.59
N PRO A 257 -34.41 16.46 1.50
CA PRO A 257 -34.06 16.71 2.90
C PRO A 257 -33.44 15.49 3.59
N VAL A 258 -33.92 14.28 3.25
CA VAL A 258 -33.37 13.02 3.77
C VAL A 258 -31.96 12.80 3.23
N GLY A 259 -31.74 12.99 1.92
CA GLY A 259 -30.42 12.89 1.30
C GLY A 259 -29.41 13.86 1.92
N LEU A 260 -29.81 15.12 2.16
CA LEU A 260 -28.97 16.13 2.82
C LEU A 260 -28.70 15.78 4.28
N ALA A 261 -29.68 15.28 5.02
CA ALA A 261 -29.49 14.81 6.40
C ALA A 261 -28.51 13.64 6.48
N LEU A 262 -28.63 12.64 5.59
CA LEU A 262 -27.70 11.52 5.49
C LEU A 262 -26.28 12.00 5.13
N ALA A 263 -26.15 12.96 4.21
CA ALA A 263 -24.87 13.57 3.88
C ALA A 263 -24.27 14.34 5.08
N GLY A 264 -25.08 15.07 5.84
CA GLY A 264 -24.66 15.77 7.06
C GLY A 264 -24.17 14.81 8.15
N VAL A 265 -24.89 13.71 8.38
CA VAL A 265 -24.45 12.63 9.29
C VAL A 265 -23.14 12.01 8.80
N GLY A 266 -23.03 11.73 7.49
CA GLY A 266 -21.79 11.24 6.87
C GLY A 266 -20.61 12.18 7.11
N GLY A 267 -20.81 13.49 6.93
CA GLY A 267 -19.82 14.53 7.22
C GLY A 267 -19.38 14.54 8.69
N ALA A 268 -20.34 14.49 9.63
CA ALA A 268 -20.05 14.45 11.06
C ALA A 268 -19.25 13.19 11.47
N LEU A 269 -19.62 12.03 10.94
CA LEU A 269 -18.85 10.78 11.13
C LEU A 269 -17.46 10.87 10.50
N GLY A 270 -17.32 11.52 9.34
CA GLY A 270 -16.02 11.81 8.72
C GLY A 270 -15.12 12.68 9.59
N VAL A 271 -15.67 13.72 10.22
CA VAL A 271 -14.93 14.54 11.20
C VAL A 271 -14.49 13.70 12.41
N MET A 272 -15.34 12.77 12.88
CA MET A 272 -14.97 11.84 13.95
C MET A 272 -13.80 10.91 13.54
N VAL A 273 -13.82 10.38 12.30
CA VAL A 273 -12.70 9.61 11.73
C VAL A 273 -11.41 10.42 11.79
N LEU A 274 -11.40 11.64 11.26
CA LEU A 274 -10.23 12.52 11.26
C LEU A 274 -9.74 12.81 12.69
N ARG A 275 -10.66 13.09 13.62
CA ARG A 275 -10.34 13.31 15.03
C ARG A 275 -9.66 12.09 15.66
N ILE A 276 -10.13 10.88 15.38
CA ILE A 276 -9.52 9.64 15.88
C ILE A 276 -8.10 9.49 15.31
N VAL A 277 -7.92 9.68 14.00
CA VAL A 277 -6.62 9.53 13.33
C VAL A 277 -5.59 10.53 13.84
N VAL A 278 -5.97 11.81 13.97
CA VAL A 278 -5.11 12.89 14.48
C VAL A 278 -4.75 12.67 15.97
N ARG A 279 -5.64 12.04 16.73
CA ARG A 279 -5.42 11.74 18.17
C ARG A 279 -4.91 10.34 18.43
N ALA A 280 -4.63 9.53 17.42
CA ALA A 280 -4.16 8.15 17.57
C ALA A 280 -2.69 8.11 18.05
N GLY A 281 -2.37 8.76 19.17
CA GLY A 281 -1.03 8.78 19.75
C GLY A 281 -0.48 7.38 19.99
N ARG A 282 0.83 7.26 19.83
CA ARG A 282 1.62 6.05 20.11
C ARG A 282 2.70 6.44 21.11
N THR A 283 2.91 5.60 22.13
CA THR A 283 3.96 5.73 23.13
C THR A 283 4.85 4.50 23.05
N GLU A 284 6.15 4.72 22.92
CA GLU A 284 7.12 3.61 22.88
C GLU A 284 7.60 3.24 24.29
N THR A 285 7.60 4.21 25.22
CA THR A 285 8.00 4.02 26.62
C THR A 285 7.02 3.17 27.39
N ASP A 286 5.72 3.42 27.21
CA ASP A 286 4.66 2.83 28.02
C ASP A 286 3.68 2.02 27.18
N ARG A 287 3.19 0.93 27.78
CA ARG A 287 2.19 0.03 27.19
C ARG A 287 0.80 0.66 27.29
N ASP A 288 0.15 0.92 26.15
CA ASP A 288 -1.23 1.43 26.12
C ASP A 288 -2.26 0.31 26.40
N VAL A 289 -2.41 -0.07 27.67
CA VAL A 289 -3.34 -1.13 28.11
C VAL A 289 -4.79 -0.65 28.29
N ARG A 290 -5.06 0.64 28.06
CA ARG A 290 -6.39 1.23 28.24
C ARG A 290 -7.41 0.61 27.26
N PRO A 291 -8.65 0.36 27.72
CA PRO A 291 -9.70 -0.11 26.82
C PRO A 291 -10.01 0.94 25.76
N LEU A 292 -10.42 0.49 24.58
CA LEU A 292 -10.87 1.39 23.51
C LEU A 292 -12.14 2.12 23.96
N PRO A 293 -12.22 3.46 23.82
CA PRO A 293 -13.43 4.21 24.12
C PRO A 293 -14.64 3.72 23.31
N ARG A 294 -15.85 3.79 23.89
CA ARG A 294 -17.09 3.34 23.24
C ARG A 294 -17.35 4.01 21.89
N TYR A 295 -17.04 5.30 21.75
CA TYR A 295 -17.21 6.00 20.47
C TYR A 295 -16.29 5.46 19.36
N VAL A 296 -15.13 4.91 19.70
CA VAL A 296 -14.21 4.29 18.72
C VAL A 296 -14.76 2.94 18.26
N THR A 297 -15.29 2.14 19.19
CA THR A 297 -15.84 0.81 18.88
C THR A 297 -17.21 0.89 18.19
N ALA A 298 -18.01 1.91 18.49
CA ALA A 298 -19.31 2.15 17.87
C ALA A 298 -19.21 2.76 16.46
N LEU A 299 -18.12 3.47 16.14
CA LEU A 299 -18.00 4.23 14.88
C LEU A 299 -18.19 3.36 13.61
N PRO A 300 -17.53 2.19 13.43
CA PRO A 300 -17.76 1.37 12.25
C PRO A 300 -19.21 0.88 12.14
N VAL A 301 -19.88 0.61 13.27
CA VAL A 301 -21.28 0.20 13.31
C VAL A 301 -22.18 1.36 12.89
N ALA A 302 -21.93 2.58 13.38
CA ALA A 302 -22.66 3.77 12.97
C ALA A 302 -22.52 4.05 11.46
N CYS A 303 -21.31 3.91 10.89
CA CYS A 303 -21.09 4.03 9.46
C CYS A 303 -21.78 2.91 8.65
N LEU A 304 -21.85 1.69 9.18
CA LEU A 304 -22.58 0.59 8.54
C LEU A 304 -24.09 0.85 8.56
N LEU A 305 -24.64 1.33 9.68
CA LEU A 305 -26.05 1.74 9.76
C LEU A 305 -26.36 2.88 8.79
N LEU A 306 -25.48 3.89 8.70
CA LEU A 306 -25.62 4.96 7.71
C LEU A 306 -25.61 4.40 6.28
N LEU A 307 -24.71 3.47 5.96
CA LEU A 307 -24.69 2.81 4.66
C LEU A 307 -26.02 2.11 4.37
N LEU A 308 -26.56 1.34 5.33
CA LEU A 308 -27.86 0.68 5.17
C LEU A 308 -29.01 1.68 4.94
N LEU A 309 -29.02 2.81 5.64
CA LEU A 309 -29.99 3.89 5.43
C LEU A 309 -29.84 4.53 4.03
N CYS A 310 -28.61 4.74 3.57
CA CYS A 310 -28.34 5.22 2.22
C CYS A 310 -28.81 4.23 1.15
N LEU A 311 -28.64 2.91 1.36
CA LEU A 311 -29.17 1.90 0.46
C LEU A 311 -30.69 1.98 0.36
N VAL A 312 -31.39 2.09 1.50
CA VAL A 312 -32.86 2.28 1.52
C VAL A 312 -33.26 3.56 0.79
N HIS A 313 -32.53 4.66 1.00
CA HIS A 313 -32.78 5.94 0.33
C HIS A 313 -32.53 5.90 -1.19
N SER A 314 -31.70 4.98 -1.68
CA SER A 314 -31.45 4.77 -3.11
C SER A 314 -32.47 3.85 -3.80
N MET A 315 -33.36 3.17 -3.07
CA MET A 315 -34.36 2.25 -3.63
C MET A 315 -35.58 2.89 -4.31
N PRO A 316 -36.12 4.03 -3.84
CA PRO A 316 -37.22 4.72 -4.51
C PRO A 316 -36.87 5.09 -5.95
N VAL A 317 -37.85 4.90 -6.84
CA VAL A 317 -37.74 5.35 -8.24
C VAL A 317 -37.81 6.86 -8.25
N ARG A 318 -36.90 7.49 -8.98
CA ARG A 318 -36.88 8.92 -9.26
C ARG A 318 -37.29 9.11 -10.71
N ASP A 319 -38.36 9.85 -10.94
CA ASP A 319 -38.89 10.07 -12.29
C ASP A 319 -37.85 10.78 -13.17
N GLY A 320 -37.72 10.36 -14.43
CA GLY A 320 -36.74 10.88 -15.39
C GLY A 320 -35.28 10.68 -15.00
N PHE A 321 -34.98 9.84 -13.99
CA PHE A 321 -33.59 9.63 -13.58
C PHE A 321 -32.88 8.62 -14.47
N GLU A 322 -32.11 9.15 -15.41
CA GLU A 322 -31.21 8.38 -16.27
C GLU A 322 -29.76 8.63 -15.89
N SER A 323 -28.94 7.57 -15.88
CA SER A 323 -27.49 7.68 -15.67
C SER A 323 -26.79 7.83 -17.02
N SER A 324 -25.96 8.86 -17.15
CA SER A 324 -25.14 9.10 -18.34
C SER A 324 -23.76 9.60 -17.93
N GLY A 325 -22.79 9.46 -18.84
CA GLY A 325 -21.40 9.87 -18.61
C GLY A 325 -20.73 9.13 -17.45
N ALA A 326 -19.57 9.62 -17.01
CA ALA A 326 -18.92 9.12 -15.80
C ALA A 326 -19.74 9.48 -14.55
N HIS A 327 -19.73 8.60 -13.55
CA HIS A 327 -20.40 8.87 -12.27
C HIS A 327 -19.87 10.17 -11.66
N PRO A 328 -20.74 11.07 -11.13
CA PRO A 328 -20.31 12.39 -10.72
C PRO A 328 -19.23 12.36 -9.63
N SER A 329 -19.19 11.34 -8.75
CA SER A 329 -18.13 11.21 -7.73
C SER A 329 -16.71 11.05 -8.30
N SER A 330 -16.53 10.88 -9.62
CA SER A 330 -15.23 10.79 -10.28
C SER A 330 -14.35 12.05 -10.07
N TRP A 331 -14.95 13.23 -9.83
CA TRP A 331 -14.19 14.45 -9.47
C TRP A 331 -13.40 14.31 -8.15
N GLY A 332 -13.78 13.36 -7.30
CA GLY A 332 -13.09 13.10 -6.04
C GLY A 332 -11.65 12.60 -6.21
N PHE A 333 -11.29 11.99 -7.35
CA PHE A 333 -9.93 11.46 -7.59
C PHE A 333 -8.86 12.55 -7.73
N PRO A 334 -9.05 13.60 -8.59
CA PRO A 334 -8.18 14.77 -8.60
C PRO A 334 -8.01 15.41 -7.22
N VAL A 335 -9.11 15.58 -6.47
CA VAL A 335 -9.09 16.18 -5.13
C VAL A 335 -8.31 15.31 -4.14
N LEU A 336 -8.55 14.00 -4.13
CA LEU A 336 -7.82 13.06 -3.27
C LEU A 336 -6.32 13.06 -3.57
N THR A 337 -5.95 13.12 -4.85
CA THR A 337 -4.55 13.16 -5.28
C THR A 337 -3.89 14.48 -4.88
N ALA A 338 -4.58 15.61 -5.02
CA ALA A 338 -4.10 16.90 -4.54
C ALA A 338 -3.88 16.89 -3.02
N ILE A 339 -4.81 16.32 -2.25
CA ILE A 339 -4.65 16.13 -0.80
C ILE A 339 -3.42 15.28 -0.49
N GLN A 340 -3.21 14.17 -1.20
CA GLN A 340 -2.02 13.32 -1.02
C GLN A 340 -0.72 14.06 -1.31
N LEU A 341 -0.67 14.85 -2.39
CA LEU A 341 0.49 15.67 -2.73
C LEU A 341 0.78 16.70 -1.63
N VAL A 342 -0.23 17.41 -1.15
CA VAL A 342 -0.09 18.37 -0.03
C VAL A 342 0.40 17.67 1.23
N LEU A 343 -0.18 16.52 1.59
CA LEU A 343 0.26 15.74 2.75
C LEU A 343 1.72 15.31 2.65
N VAL A 344 2.16 14.85 1.46
CA VAL A 344 3.56 14.46 1.22
C VAL A 344 4.51 15.66 1.29
N VAL A 345 4.14 16.80 0.72
CA VAL A 345 4.96 18.04 0.78
C VAL A 345 5.09 18.53 2.22
N MET A 346 3.99 18.56 2.97
CA MET A 346 4.01 18.91 4.39
C MET A 346 4.85 17.93 5.21
N LEU A 347 4.75 16.63 4.92
CA LEU A 347 5.55 15.60 5.56
C LEU A 347 7.05 15.79 5.26
N ALA A 348 7.41 16.15 4.02
CA ALA A 348 8.77 16.48 3.63
C ALA A 348 9.31 17.71 4.37
N ALA A 349 8.52 18.77 4.50
CA ALA A 349 8.91 19.96 5.26
C ALA A 349 9.21 19.65 6.73
N VAL A 350 8.34 18.85 7.38
CA VAL A 350 8.56 18.40 8.77
C VAL A 350 9.78 17.49 8.86
N ALA A 351 9.98 16.58 7.90
CA ALA A 351 11.13 15.69 7.86
C ALA A 351 12.46 16.45 7.71
N ILE A 352 12.52 17.45 6.82
CA ILE A 352 13.69 18.32 6.66
C ILE A 352 13.98 19.06 7.96
N ARG A 353 12.96 19.64 8.61
CA ARG A 353 13.14 20.31 9.91
C ARG A 353 13.71 19.38 10.97
N LEU A 354 13.20 18.16 11.07
CA LEU A 354 13.73 17.15 11.99
C LEU A 354 15.16 16.75 11.64
N HIS A 355 15.47 16.60 10.35
CA HIS A 355 16.81 16.26 9.88
C HIS A 355 17.85 17.34 10.16
N LEU A 356 17.50 18.61 9.92
CA LEU A 356 18.38 19.75 10.18
C LEU A 356 18.69 19.94 11.67
N THR A 357 17.81 19.44 12.55
CA THR A 357 17.96 19.49 14.01
C THR A 357 18.58 18.21 14.59
N ALA A 358 18.75 17.15 13.77
CA ALA A 358 19.32 15.89 14.21
C ALA A 358 20.86 15.98 14.37
N PRO A 359 21.45 15.29 15.36
CA PRO A 359 22.89 15.09 15.45
C PRO A 359 23.46 14.51 14.14
N ARG A 360 24.72 14.84 13.82
CA ARG A 360 25.36 14.38 12.57
C ARG A 360 25.38 12.85 12.40
N THR A 361 25.44 12.11 13.52
CA THR A 361 25.41 10.65 13.57
C THR A 361 24.05 10.04 13.24
N ASP A 362 22.96 10.81 13.38
CA ASP A 362 21.57 10.34 13.28
C ASP A 362 20.87 10.91 12.03
N ARG A 363 21.66 11.44 11.10
CA ARG A 363 21.17 12.03 9.85
C ARG A 363 20.54 10.95 8.96
N GLY A 364 19.23 11.06 8.80
CA GLY A 364 18.45 10.14 7.96
C GLY A 364 18.85 10.13 6.48
N VAL A 365 18.62 9.00 5.84
CA VAL A 365 18.79 8.76 4.40
C VAL A 365 18.09 9.85 3.57
N LEU A 366 18.66 10.21 2.42
CA LEU A 366 18.12 11.25 1.52
C LEU A 366 17.92 12.61 2.20
N GLY A 367 18.82 13.00 3.12
CA GLY A 367 18.65 14.25 3.86
C GLY A 367 17.40 14.27 4.74
N GLY A 368 16.98 13.09 5.25
CA GLY A 368 15.77 12.91 6.04
C GLY A 368 14.49 12.69 5.23
N LEU A 369 14.55 12.73 3.89
CA LEU A 369 13.38 12.57 3.03
C LEU A 369 12.96 11.12 2.78
N GLY A 370 13.63 10.13 3.39
CA GLY A 370 13.31 8.71 3.21
C GLY A 370 11.84 8.36 3.47
N GLY A 371 11.26 8.85 4.57
CA GLY A 371 9.85 8.60 4.87
C GLY A 371 8.85 9.30 3.92
N PRO A 372 8.97 10.60 3.63
CA PRO A 372 8.19 11.26 2.58
C PRO A 372 8.27 10.56 1.22
N ALA A 373 9.47 10.11 0.84
CA ALA A 373 9.70 9.39 -0.41
C ALA A 373 8.97 8.03 -0.45
N ALA A 374 9.03 7.27 0.65
CA ALA A 374 8.25 6.04 0.79
C ALA A 374 6.74 6.31 0.80
N ALA A 375 6.28 7.38 1.46
CA ALA A 375 4.88 7.76 1.46
C ALA A 375 4.36 8.09 0.05
N LEU A 376 5.14 8.86 -0.74
CA LEU A 376 4.81 9.15 -2.13
C LEU A 376 4.77 7.88 -2.98
N LEU A 377 5.75 6.97 -2.80
CA LEU A 377 5.75 5.68 -3.49
C LEU A 377 4.47 4.88 -3.17
N GLY A 378 4.05 4.86 -1.91
CA GLY A 378 2.79 4.24 -1.49
C GLY A 378 1.58 4.84 -2.21
N CYS A 379 1.46 6.18 -2.26
CA CYS A 379 0.40 6.87 -3.00
C CYS A 379 0.43 6.56 -4.50
N ALA A 380 1.60 6.62 -5.14
CA ALA A 380 1.78 6.35 -6.56
C ALA A 380 1.39 4.90 -6.91
N LEU A 381 1.87 3.92 -6.12
CA LEU A 381 1.49 2.52 -6.30
C LEU A 381 0.00 2.28 -6.07
N GLY A 382 -0.59 2.93 -5.08
CA GLY A 382 -2.04 2.90 -4.85
C GLY A 382 -2.82 3.38 -6.07
N GLY A 383 -2.46 4.55 -6.62
CA GLY A 383 -3.10 5.12 -7.80
C GLY A 383 -2.92 4.27 -9.06
N LEU A 384 -1.72 3.70 -9.24
CA LEU A 384 -1.41 2.78 -10.34
C LEU A 384 -2.27 1.51 -10.28
N LEU A 385 -2.43 0.92 -9.09
CA LEU A 385 -3.22 -0.30 -8.90
C LEU A 385 -4.72 -0.02 -9.12
N THR A 386 -5.27 1.05 -8.54
CA THR A 386 -6.69 1.38 -8.70
C THR A 386 -7.01 1.82 -10.12
N GLY A 387 -6.15 2.66 -10.71
CA GLY A 387 -6.28 3.13 -12.10
C GLY A 387 -6.14 2.00 -13.10
N GLY A 388 -5.15 1.11 -12.93
CA GLY A 388 -4.92 -0.02 -13.82
C GLY A 388 -6.05 -1.05 -13.82
N VAL A 389 -6.60 -1.37 -12.64
CA VAL A 389 -7.76 -2.26 -12.54
C VAL A 389 -8.99 -1.61 -13.18
N ALA A 390 -9.26 -0.33 -12.92
CA ALA A 390 -10.38 0.40 -13.52
C ALA A 390 -10.26 0.47 -15.05
N ALA A 391 -9.08 0.78 -15.57
CA ALA A 391 -8.82 0.82 -17.01
C ALA A 391 -9.04 -0.54 -17.67
N ARG A 392 -8.46 -1.62 -17.11
CA ARG A 392 -8.64 -2.97 -17.65
C ARG A 392 -10.07 -3.46 -17.57
N PHE A 393 -10.81 -3.10 -16.53
CA PHE A 393 -12.21 -3.45 -16.43
C PHE A 393 -13.06 -2.67 -17.44
N ALA A 394 -12.77 -1.38 -17.67
CA ALA A 394 -13.40 -0.58 -18.73
C ALA A 394 -13.12 -1.17 -20.12
N ASP A 395 -11.87 -1.51 -20.42
CA ASP A 395 -11.48 -2.14 -21.70
C ASP A 395 -12.16 -3.50 -21.91
N TRP A 396 -12.41 -4.25 -20.83
CA TRP A 396 -13.13 -5.52 -20.89
C TRP A 396 -14.63 -5.33 -21.16
N LEU A 397 -15.25 -4.28 -20.62
CA LEU A 397 -16.65 -3.91 -20.88
C LEU A 397 -16.83 -3.33 -22.30
N ASP A 398 -15.88 -2.51 -22.76
CA ASP A 398 -15.89 -1.88 -24.08
C ASP A 398 -14.57 -2.06 -24.87
N PRO A 399 -14.34 -3.27 -25.43
CA PRO A 399 -13.22 -3.53 -26.32
C PRO A 399 -13.15 -2.64 -27.57
N HIS A 400 -14.25 -2.07 -28.05
CA HIS A 400 -14.24 -1.28 -29.30
C HIS A 400 -13.47 0.03 -29.13
N SER A 401 -13.51 0.61 -27.93
CA SER A 401 -12.72 1.79 -27.55
C SER A 401 -11.20 1.55 -27.73
N THR A 402 -10.73 0.34 -27.44
CA THR A 402 -9.31 -0.03 -27.58
C THR A 402 -8.86 -0.28 -29.02
N LEU A 403 -9.82 -0.55 -29.91
CA LEU A 403 -9.61 -0.84 -31.34
C LEU A 403 -9.71 0.42 -32.22
N GLY A 404 -9.83 1.61 -31.60
CA GLY A 404 -9.91 2.89 -32.31
C GLY A 404 -11.31 3.28 -32.79
N GLY A 405 -12.36 2.55 -32.37
CA GLY A 405 -13.74 2.95 -32.57
C GLY A 405 -14.22 3.97 -31.53
N PRO A 406 -15.35 4.66 -31.77
CA PRO A 406 -15.98 5.50 -30.74
C PRO A 406 -16.37 4.61 -29.55
N GLY A 407 -15.83 4.90 -28.37
CA GLY A 407 -16.14 4.16 -27.15
C GLY A 407 -17.60 4.32 -26.75
N ILE A 408 -18.23 3.21 -26.35
CA ILE A 408 -19.58 3.15 -25.79
C ILE A 408 -19.58 3.75 -24.38
N LEU A 409 -18.48 3.57 -23.64
CA LEU A 409 -18.30 4.09 -22.29
C LEU A 409 -17.48 5.39 -22.29
N THR A 410 -17.78 6.29 -21.35
CA THR A 410 -16.90 7.43 -21.06
C THR A 410 -15.56 6.95 -20.50
N GLY A 411 -15.58 5.84 -19.76
CA GLY A 411 -14.40 5.18 -19.24
C GLY A 411 -14.07 5.57 -17.79
N PRO A 412 -12.87 5.21 -17.30
CA PRO A 412 -12.46 5.47 -15.93
C PRO A 412 -12.23 6.98 -15.70
N PRO A 413 -12.13 7.43 -14.42
CA PRO A 413 -11.84 8.82 -14.09
C PRO A 413 -10.66 9.37 -14.88
N VAL A 414 -10.82 10.58 -15.43
CA VAL A 414 -9.83 11.25 -16.29
C VAL A 414 -8.44 11.28 -15.67
N LEU A 415 -8.34 11.48 -14.35
CA LEU A 415 -7.06 11.44 -13.64
C LEU A 415 -6.28 10.15 -13.89
N HIS A 416 -6.94 8.98 -13.89
CA HIS A 416 -6.27 7.71 -14.12
C HIS A 416 -5.64 7.64 -15.53
N THR A 417 -6.30 8.23 -16.54
CA THR A 417 -5.73 8.30 -17.90
C THR A 417 -4.51 9.21 -17.98
N TRP A 418 -4.52 10.33 -17.24
CA TRP A 418 -3.36 11.21 -17.12
C TRP A 418 -2.20 10.52 -16.37
N GLN A 419 -2.49 9.82 -15.27
CA GLN A 419 -1.48 9.04 -14.54
C GLN A 419 -0.90 7.92 -15.43
N ALA A 420 -1.73 7.23 -16.22
CA ALA A 420 -1.27 6.24 -17.18
C ALA A 420 -0.31 6.85 -18.19
N ALA A 421 -0.65 8.01 -18.77
CA ALA A 421 0.20 8.70 -19.74
C ALA A 421 1.59 9.09 -19.20
N THR A 422 1.76 9.19 -17.88
CA THR A 422 3.09 9.48 -17.29
C THR A 422 3.99 8.26 -17.12
N LEU A 423 3.43 7.05 -17.16
CA LEU A 423 4.19 5.82 -16.92
C LEU A 423 5.33 5.59 -17.91
N PRO A 424 5.18 5.78 -19.23
CA PRO A 424 6.29 5.59 -20.16
C PRO A 424 7.49 6.48 -19.81
N ALA A 425 7.24 7.75 -19.44
CA ALA A 425 8.30 8.66 -19.01
C ALA A 425 8.97 8.17 -17.72
N LEU A 426 8.19 7.70 -16.74
CA LEU A 426 8.73 7.15 -15.50
C LEU A 426 9.57 5.88 -15.74
N LEU A 427 9.10 4.98 -16.61
CA LEU A 427 9.82 3.77 -16.99
C LEU A 427 11.13 4.10 -17.72
N CYS A 428 11.13 5.13 -18.56
CA CYS A 428 12.37 5.64 -19.18
C CYS A 428 13.36 6.14 -18.13
N VAL A 429 12.91 6.90 -17.12
CA VAL A 429 13.77 7.34 -16.00
C VAL A 429 14.37 6.14 -15.27
N VAL A 430 13.54 5.15 -14.93
CA VAL A 430 14.01 3.91 -14.27
C VAL A 430 15.01 3.14 -15.15
N ALA A 431 14.74 3.02 -16.45
CA ALA A 431 15.62 2.33 -17.40
C ALA A 431 16.99 3.03 -17.53
N VAL A 432 17.01 4.36 -17.63
CA VAL A 432 18.26 5.14 -17.67
C VAL A 432 19.05 4.96 -16.38
N LEU A 433 18.38 5.05 -15.22
CA LEU A 433 19.02 4.82 -13.92
C LEU A 433 19.59 3.40 -13.80
N ALA A 434 18.85 2.38 -14.24
CA ALA A 434 19.31 1.00 -14.27
C ALA A 434 20.52 0.80 -15.19
N LEU A 435 20.52 1.43 -16.37
CA LEU A 435 21.65 1.40 -17.31
C LEU A 435 22.88 2.05 -16.71
N VAL A 436 22.75 3.24 -16.12
CA VAL A 436 23.83 3.96 -15.44
C VAL A 436 24.41 3.08 -14.32
N LEU A 437 23.54 2.44 -13.53
CA LEU A 437 23.96 1.55 -12.46
C LEU A 437 24.72 0.32 -12.99
N ALA A 438 24.21 -0.31 -14.05
CA ALA A 438 24.84 -1.45 -14.68
C ALA A 438 26.22 -1.11 -15.24
N ILE A 439 26.35 0.03 -15.93
CA ILE A 439 27.63 0.52 -16.46
C ILE A 439 28.60 0.79 -15.31
N ARG A 440 28.20 1.56 -14.29
CA ARG A 440 29.06 1.87 -13.14
C ARG A 440 29.51 0.63 -12.39
N THR A 441 28.62 -0.32 -12.16
CA THR A 441 28.94 -1.58 -11.46
C THR A 441 29.94 -2.41 -12.27
N ARG A 442 29.79 -2.45 -13.61
CA ARG A 442 30.75 -3.14 -14.48
C ARG A 442 32.12 -2.48 -14.47
N LEU A 443 32.17 -1.15 -14.56
CA LEU A 443 33.42 -0.39 -14.51
C LEU A 443 34.12 -0.56 -13.14
N GLU A 444 33.36 -0.49 -12.05
CA GLU A 444 33.89 -0.67 -10.70
C GLU A 444 34.37 -2.11 -10.44
N SER A 445 33.63 -3.12 -10.92
CA SER A 445 34.06 -4.52 -10.86
C SER A 445 35.38 -4.73 -11.60
N ARG A 446 35.56 -4.10 -12.78
CA ARG A 446 36.82 -4.17 -13.53
C ARG A 446 37.97 -3.52 -12.76
N GLY A 447 37.76 -2.32 -12.21
CA GLY A 447 38.78 -1.63 -11.40
C GLY A 447 39.15 -2.39 -10.12
N LEU A 448 38.18 -2.99 -9.45
CA LEU A 448 38.42 -3.80 -8.24
C LEU A 448 39.19 -5.08 -8.54
N THR A 449 39.00 -5.70 -9.71
CA THR A 449 39.65 -6.97 -10.06
C THR A 449 41.18 -6.86 -9.99
N ALA A 450 41.75 -5.74 -10.44
CA ALA A 450 43.20 -5.49 -10.37
C ALA A 450 43.73 -5.34 -8.93
N GLY A 451 42.91 -4.83 -8.01
CA GLY A 451 43.30 -4.57 -6.62
C GLY A 451 42.94 -5.67 -5.61
N VAL A 452 42.23 -6.74 -6.02
CA VAL A 452 41.81 -7.82 -5.10
C VAL A 452 43.02 -8.53 -4.49
N LEU A 453 44.05 -8.83 -5.27
CA LEU A 453 45.24 -9.55 -4.80
C LEU A 453 46.02 -8.74 -3.74
N GLY A 454 46.10 -7.42 -3.92
CA GLY A 454 46.75 -6.53 -2.94
C GLY A 454 46.06 -6.50 -1.56
N ARG A 455 44.83 -7.02 -1.44
CA ARG A 455 44.11 -7.13 -0.15
C ARG A 455 44.39 -8.43 0.61
N TYR A 456 45.04 -9.40 -0.03
CA TYR A 456 45.39 -10.69 0.58
C TYR A 456 46.90 -10.93 0.44
N PRO A 457 47.75 -10.07 1.05
CA PRO A 457 49.21 -10.13 0.88
C PRO A 457 49.83 -11.44 1.39
N GLU A 458 49.17 -12.13 2.32
CA GLU A 458 49.65 -13.41 2.87
C GLU A 458 49.25 -14.64 2.04
N GLU A 459 48.41 -14.47 1.02
CA GLU A 459 47.94 -15.58 0.21
C GLU A 459 48.88 -15.82 -0.98
N SER A 460 49.75 -16.83 -0.84
CA SER A 460 50.85 -17.16 -1.75
C SER A 460 50.46 -17.99 -2.98
N ARG A 461 49.18 -18.32 -3.14
CA ARG A 461 48.68 -19.13 -4.27
C ARG A 461 48.49 -18.28 -5.54
N ARG A 462 48.68 -18.90 -6.71
CA ARG A 462 48.46 -18.22 -8.00
C ARG A 462 47.01 -17.72 -8.11
N PRO A 463 46.79 -16.50 -8.65
CA PRO A 463 45.45 -15.94 -8.79
C PRO A 463 44.56 -16.82 -9.65
N HIS A 464 43.43 -17.26 -9.10
CA HIS A 464 42.39 -17.88 -9.92
C HIS A 464 41.49 -16.80 -10.49
N GLU A 465 41.71 -16.41 -11.75
CA GLU A 465 41.07 -15.26 -12.40
C GLU A 465 39.55 -15.22 -12.20
N VAL A 466 38.87 -16.36 -12.42
CA VAL A 466 37.41 -16.50 -12.22
C VAL A 466 36.98 -16.17 -10.78
N ARG A 467 37.75 -16.57 -9.77
CA ARG A 467 37.43 -16.31 -8.35
C ARG A 467 37.65 -14.84 -8.00
N THR A 468 38.73 -14.25 -8.51
CA THR A 468 39.05 -12.82 -8.35
C THR A 468 37.96 -11.95 -8.96
N THR A 469 37.52 -12.23 -10.19
CA THR A 469 36.42 -11.50 -10.84
C THR A 469 35.10 -11.70 -10.10
N ARG A 470 34.81 -12.91 -9.59
CA ARG A 470 33.61 -13.15 -8.78
C ARG A 470 33.61 -12.32 -7.50
N LEU A 471 34.73 -12.26 -6.78
CA LEU A 471 34.86 -11.46 -5.55
C LEU A 471 34.72 -9.96 -5.86
N ALA A 472 35.41 -9.46 -6.88
CA ALA A 472 35.30 -8.07 -7.32
C ALA A 472 33.85 -7.71 -7.72
N SER A 473 33.17 -8.60 -8.45
CA SER A 473 31.77 -8.42 -8.83
C SER A 473 30.82 -8.45 -7.64
N ALA A 474 31.11 -9.25 -6.61
CA ALA A 474 30.31 -9.32 -5.39
C ALA A 474 30.44 -8.02 -4.59
N VAL A 475 31.67 -7.52 -4.44
CA VAL A 475 31.93 -6.22 -3.77
C VAL A 475 31.31 -5.06 -4.54
N ALA A 476 31.46 -5.02 -5.87
CA ALA A 476 30.86 -3.98 -6.70
C ALA A 476 29.32 -4.00 -6.61
N ARG A 477 28.70 -5.18 -6.61
CA ARG A 477 27.25 -5.34 -6.43
C ARG A 477 26.81 -4.97 -5.01
N ALA A 478 27.61 -5.26 -3.99
CA ALA A 478 27.29 -4.85 -2.62
C ALA A 478 27.23 -3.32 -2.51
N ARG A 479 28.16 -2.59 -3.14
CA ARG A 479 28.16 -1.11 -3.18
C ARG A 479 26.95 -0.48 -3.90
N LEU A 480 26.08 -1.28 -4.53
CA LEU A 480 24.79 -0.79 -5.03
C LEU A 480 23.90 -0.27 -3.90
N THR A 481 24.00 -0.86 -2.70
CA THR A 481 23.21 -0.41 -1.54
C THR A 481 23.53 1.02 -1.14
N ASP A 482 24.78 1.46 -1.32
CA ASP A 482 25.21 2.83 -1.01
C ASP A 482 24.64 3.85 -2.00
N ARG A 483 24.31 3.42 -3.22
CA ARG A 483 23.76 4.26 -4.29
C ARG A 483 22.24 4.21 -4.40
N ALA A 484 21.63 3.14 -3.85
CA ALA A 484 20.19 2.91 -3.91
C ALA A 484 19.36 4.10 -3.39
N PRO A 485 19.74 4.80 -2.29
CA PRO A 485 19.01 5.98 -1.84
C PRO A 485 18.92 7.07 -2.89
N GLY A 486 20.03 7.45 -3.52
CA GLY A 486 20.05 8.52 -4.52
C GLY A 486 19.17 8.20 -5.72
N MET A 487 19.24 6.95 -6.21
CA MET A 487 18.39 6.48 -7.31
C MET A 487 16.90 6.48 -6.93
N PHE A 488 16.58 6.00 -5.73
CA PHE A 488 15.22 6.03 -5.21
C PHE A 488 14.70 7.48 -5.13
N GLY A 489 15.52 8.41 -4.63
CA GLY A 489 15.21 9.84 -4.61
C GLY A 489 14.90 10.40 -5.99
N THR A 490 15.67 10.05 -7.02
CA THR A 490 15.41 10.48 -8.41
C THR A 490 14.09 9.95 -8.94
N VAL A 491 13.78 8.67 -8.73
CA VAL A 491 12.50 8.07 -9.15
C VAL A 491 11.33 8.73 -8.43
N VAL A 492 11.48 9.05 -7.15
CA VAL A 492 10.45 9.72 -6.34
C VAL A 492 10.22 11.15 -6.80
N ILE A 493 11.28 11.91 -7.11
CA ILE A 493 11.15 13.28 -7.67
C ILE A 493 10.48 13.23 -9.03
N ALA A 494 10.89 12.32 -9.92
CA ALA A 494 10.25 12.15 -11.22
C ALA A 494 8.76 11.79 -11.05
N SER A 495 8.44 10.88 -10.13
CA SER A 495 7.06 10.48 -9.80
C SER A 495 6.24 11.66 -9.26
N LEU A 496 6.84 12.52 -8.43
CA LEU A 496 6.20 13.73 -7.89
C LEU A 496 5.85 14.71 -9.02
N LEU A 497 6.81 15.01 -9.89
CA LEU A 497 6.63 15.96 -10.99
C LEU A 497 5.59 15.46 -11.99
N LEU A 498 5.72 14.20 -12.41
CA LEU A 498 4.79 13.54 -13.32
C LEU A 498 3.38 13.43 -12.71
N GLY A 499 3.27 12.98 -11.46
CA GLY A 499 1.99 12.87 -10.76
C GLY A 499 1.30 14.23 -10.54
N SER A 500 2.08 15.28 -10.25
CA SER A 500 1.56 16.65 -10.15
C SER A 500 1.08 17.16 -11.50
N GLY A 501 1.85 16.92 -12.58
CA GLY A 501 1.45 17.25 -13.94
C GLY A 501 0.17 16.51 -14.37
N ALA A 502 0.04 15.24 -14.02
CA ALA A 502 -1.18 14.45 -14.28
C ALA A 502 -2.40 15.01 -13.53
N ALA A 503 -2.23 15.38 -12.25
CA ALA A 503 -3.31 15.97 -11.46
C ALA A 503 -3.76 17.33 -12.01
N LEU A 504 -2.80 18.19 -12.38
CA LEU A 504 -3.07 19.49 -12.99
C LEU A 504 -3.72 19.35 -14.37
N GLY A 505 -3.19 18.48 -15.23
CA GLY A 505 -3.74 18.24 -16.56
C GLY A 505 -5.18 17.73 -16.49
N ALA A 506 -5.45 16.75 -15.63
CA ALA A 506 -6.80 16.24 -15.42
C ALA A 506 -7.75 17.31 -14.86
N GLY A 507 -7.31 18.09 -13.87
CA GLY A 507 -8.12 19.11 -13.22
C GLY A 507 -8.43 20.32 -14.11
N LEU A 508 -7.49 20.74 -14.96
CA LEU A 508 -7.64 21.90 -15.83
C LEU A 508 -8.43 21.59 -17.11
N THR A 509 -8.25 20.39 -17.67
CA THR A 509 -8.84 20.05 -18.98
C THR A 509 -10.14 19.28 -18.87
N GLY A 510 -10.34 18.49 -17.80
CA GLY A 510 -11.51 17.61 -17.65
C GLY A 510 -11.60 16.50 -18.71
N VAL A 511 -10.58 16.32 -19.56
CA VAL A 511 -10.57 15.34 -20.66
C VAL A 511 -9.25 14.56 -20.70
N THR A 512 -9.20 13.49 -21.49
CA THR A 512 -8.01 12.63 -21.62
C THR A 512 -6.84 13.38 -22.26
N PRO A 513 -5.57 12.98 -21.99
CA PRO A 513 -4.39 13.60 -22.59
C PRO A 513 -4.44 13.71 -24.12
N ALA A 514 -4.87 12.65 -24.81
CA ALA A 514 -5.00 12.63 -26.26
C ALA A 514 -6.05 13.63 -26.77
N THR A 515 -7.15 13.82 -26.01
CA THR A 515 -8.19 14.79 -26.36
C THR A 515 -7.73 16.22 -26.10
N ALA A 516 -7.07 16.46 -24.97
CA ALA A 516 -6.53 17.78 -24.61
C ALA A 516 -5.48 18.29 -25.61
N ALA A 517 -4.68 17.39 -26.18
CA ALA A 517 -3.64 17.72 -27.14
C ALA A 517 -4.10 17.61 -28.62
N ARG A 518 -5.39 17.38 -28.89
CA ARG A 518 -5.89 17.10 -30.24
C ARG A 518 -5.52 18.19 -31.25
N ASP A 519 -5.70 19.44 -30.84
CA ASP A 519 -5.50 20.62 -31.70
C ASP A 519 -4.06 21.17 -31.63
N TRP A 520 -3.15 20.47 -30.94
CA TRP A 520 -1.75 20.86 -30.83
C TRP A 520 -0.95 20.35 -32.05
N PRO A 521 0.27 20.88 -32.29
CA PRO A 521 1.11 20.41 -33.38
C PRO A 521 1.26 18.87 -33.40
N GLY A 522 1.24 18.29 -34.60
CA GLY A 522 1.19 16.84 -34.82
C GLY A 522 2.13 15.99 -33.93
N PRO A 523 3.41 16.36 -33.74
CA PRO A 523 4.30 15.63 -32.84
C PRO A 523 3.83 15.58 -31.38
N VAL A 524 3.21 16.65 -30.87
CA VAL A 524 2.73 16.72 -29.49
C VAL A 524 1.44 15.91 -29.31
N SER A 525 0.49 16.08 -30.24
CA SER A 525 -0.76 15.30 -30.28
C SER A 525 -0.48 13.79 -30.40
N GLY A 526 0.46 13.42 -31.28
CA GLY A 526 0.94 12.04 -31.44
C GLY A 526 1.61 11.50 -30.19
N PHE A 527 2.48 12.30 -29.54
CA PHE A 527 3.13 11.90 -28.29
C PHE A 527 2.14 11.70 -27.14
N ALA A 528 1.14 12.57 -26.99
CA ALA A 528 0.11 12.44 -25.97
C ALA A 528 -0.73 11.17 -26.17
N SER A 529 -1.13 10.89 -27.42
CA SER A 529 -1.87 9.68 -27.79
C SER A 529 -1.07 8.40 -27.56
N LEU A 530 0.20 8.38 -27.99
CA LEU A 530 1.10 7.26 -27.77
C LEU A 530 1.34 7.01 -26.27
N SER A 531 1.62 8.07 -25.51
CA SER A 531 1.89 7.98 -24.08
C SER A 531 0.68 7.45 -23.31
N GLN A 532 -0.52 7.94 -23.63
CA GLN A 532 -1.77 7.44 -23.06
C GLN A 532 -1.98 5.95 -23.37
N ALA A 533 -1.79 5.52 -24.63
CA ALA A 533 -1.96 4.14 -25.04
C ALA A 533 -0.93 3.21 -24.36
N VAL A 534 0.36 3.51 -24.49
CA VAL A 534 1.44 2.72 -23.88
C VAL A 534 1.31 2.69 -22.36
N GLY A 535 0.93 3.83 -21.76
CA GLY A 535 0.66 3.95 -20.33
C GLY A 535 -0.45 3.05 -19.85
N SER A 536 -1.59 3.05 -20.53
CA SER A 536 -2.75 2.18 -20.22
C SER A 536 -2.37 0.69 -20.32
N TRP A 537 -1.68 0.30 -21.39
CA TRP A 537 -1.16 -1.07 -21.54
C TRP A 537 -0.16 -1.44 -20.44
N SER A 538 0.73 -0.53 -20.06
CA SER A 538 1.72 -0.75 -19.01
C SER A 538 1.07 -0.97 -17.64
N MET A 539 0.03 -0.19 -17.30
CA MET A 539 -0.75 -0.43 -16.07
C MET A 539 -1.39 -1.83 -16.09
N GLY A 540 -2.02 -2.20 -17.20
CA GLY A 540 -2.67 -3.50 -17.34
C GLY A 540 -1.69 -4.68 -17.27
N ILE A 541 -0.59 -4.61 -18.00
CA ILE A 541 0.50 -5.61 -17.94
C ILE A 541 1.08 -5.67 -16.53
N GLY A 542 1.26 -4.53 -15.87
CA GLY A 542 1.68 -4.45 -14.47
C GLY A 542 0.79 -5.30 -13.57
N VAL A 543 -0.53 -5.11 -13.61
CA VAL A 543 -1.47 -5.91 -12.83
C VAL A 543 -1.34 -7.41 -13.13
N VAL A 544 -1.25 -7.80 -14.41
CA VAL A 544 -1.09 -9.21 -14.81
C VAL A 544 0.22 -9.81 -14.32
N VAL A 545 1.34 -9.10 -14.47
CA VAL A 545 2.67 -9.52 -13.98
C VAL A 545 2.65 -9.69 -12.47
N LEU A 546 2.02 -8.77 -11.74
CA LEU A 546 1.88 -8.87 -10.30
C LEU A 546 1.07 -10.13 -9.91
N VAL A 547 -0.09 -10.37 -10.52
CA VAL A 547 -0.89 -11.60 -10.28
C VAL A 547 -0.09 -12.86 -10.60
N ALA A 548 0.65 -12.87 -11.72
CA ALA A 548 1.50 -13.98 -12.12
C ALA A 548 2.64 -14.23 -11.11
N MET A 549 3.28 -13.17 -10.60
CA MET A 549 4.29 -13.24 -9.55
C MET A 549 3.72 -13.79 -8.25
N GLY A 550 2.53 -13.36 -7.84
CA GLY A 550 1.84 -13.89 -6.66
C GLY A 550 1.56 -15.39 -6.79
N ARG A 551 1.06 -15.82 -7.96
CA ARG A 551 0.83 -17.24 -8.27
C ARG A 551 2.13 -18.04 -8.32
N ARG A 552 3.22 -17.45 -8.82
CA ARG A 552 4.55 -18.09 -8.85
C ARG A 552 5.12 -18.23 -7.44
N ALA A 553 5.10 -17.18 -6.63
CA ALA A 553 5.58 -17.22 -5.24
C ALA A 553 4.80 -18.23 -4.37
N TYR A 554 3.53 -18.51 -4.73
CA TYR A 554 2.75 -19.58 -4.10
C TYR A 554 3.35 -20.97 -4.39
N ARG A 555 3.72 -21.24 -5.65
CA ARG A 555 4.15 -22.57 -6.11
C ARG A 555 5.64 -22.85 -5.93
N ASP A 556 6.49 -21.82 -6.03
CA ASP A 556 7.95 -21.95 -6.10
C ASP A 556 8.62 -21.43 -4.80
N PRO A 557 9.32 -22.28 -4.02
CA PRO A 557 10.04 -21.87 -2.81
C PRO A 557 11.15 -20.84 -3.06
N ALA A 558 11.81 -20.85 -4.21
CA ALA A 558 12.88 -19.90 -4.52
C ALA A 558 12.30 -18.51 -4.85
N ALA A 559 11.24 -18.46 -5.67
CA ALA A 559 10.51 -17.22 -5.92
C ALA A 559 9.88 -16.64 -4.64
N ARG A 560 9.41 -17.53 -3.75
CA ARG A 560 8.91 -17.16 -2.41
C ARG A 560 9.99 -16.49 -1.58
N ARG A 561 11.23 -16.99 -1.61
CA ARG A 561 12.35 -16.39 -0.86
C ARG A 561 12.60 -14.95 -1.32
N THR A 562 12.65 -14.70 -2.63
CA THR A 562 12.92 -13.36 -3.18
C THR A 562 11.81 -12.35 -2.85
N VAL A 563 10.55 -12.73 -3.03
CA VAL A 563 9.41 -11.85 -2.69
C VAL A 563 9.25 -11.72 -1.17
N GLY A 564 9.53 -12.80 -0.43
CA GLY A 564 9.50 -12.86 1.02
C GLY A 564 10.42 -11.84 1.67
N ILE A 565 11.61 -11.60 1.12
CA ILE A 565 12.56 -10.58 1.63
C ILE A 565 11.90 -9.19 1.74
N LEU A 566 11.16 -8.75 0.70
CA LEU A 566 10.51 -7.44 0.72
C LEU A 566 9.47 -7.35 1.84
N TRP A 567 8.73 -8.43 2.05
CA TRP A 567 7.67 -8.49 3.05
C TRP A 567 8.23 -8.67 4.47
N ASP A 568 9.29 -9.46 4.64
CA ASP A 568 10.05 -9.58 5.88
C ASP A 568 10.51 -8.19 6.34
N VAL A 569 11.11 -7.40 5.45
CA VAL A 569 11.52 -6.02 5.76
C VAL A 569 10.29 -5.16 6.06
N GLY A 570 9.28 -5.19 5.18
CA GLY A 570 8.09 -4.35 5.27
C GLY A 570 7.23 -4.56 6.51
N THR A 571 7.14 -5.80 6.98
CA THR A 571 6.30 -6.21 8.12
C THR A 571 7.07 -6.52 9.40
N PHE A 572 8.40 -6.38 9.37
CA PHE A 572 9.22 -6.38 10.58
C PHE A 572 8.76 -5.33 11.58
N TRP A 573 8.35 -4.15 11.09
CA TRP A 573 8.00 -3.03 11.96
C TRP A 573 6.56 -3.11 12.46
N PRO A 574 6.28 -2.73 13.72
CA PRO A 574 4.93 -2.76 14.24
C PRO A 574 4.03 -1.77 13.50
N ARG A 575 2.73 -2.07 13.47
CA ARG A 575 1.74 -1.18 12.85
C ARG A 575 1.63 0.11 13.64
N ALA A 576 1.85 1.23 12.96
CA ALA A 576 1.87 2.56 13.55
C ALA A 576 1.10 3.61 12.76
N ALA A 577 1.06 3.48 11.42
CA ALA A 577 0.31 4.38 10.54
C ALA A 577 -0.91 3.71 9.90
N HIS A 578 -0.79 2.45 9.47
CA HIS A 578 -1.86 1.77 8.73
C HIS A 578 -2.27 0.44 9.39
N PRO A 579 -3.56 0.22 9.70
CA PRO A 579 -4.02 -0.98 10.43
C PRO A 579 -4.12 -2.25 9.57
N PHE A 580 -4.07 -2.10 8.24
CA PHE A 580 -4.11 -3.21 7.27
C PHE A 580 -2.74 -3.54 6.65
N ALA A 581 -1.67 -2.92 7.18
CA ALA A 581 -0.30 -3.21 6.76
C ALA A 581 0.17 -4.60 7.20
#